data_AF-A0A8I6TJZ0-F1
#
_entry.id   AF-A0A8I6TJZ0-F1
#
_cell.length_a   1.000
_cell.length_b   1.000
_cell.length_c   1.000
_cell.angle_alpha   90.00
_cell.angle_beta   90.00
_cell.angle_gamma   90.00
#
_symmetry.space_group_name_H-M   'P 1'
#
loop_
_entity.id
_entity.type
_entity.pdbx_description
1 polymer ?
#
loop_
_entity_poly.entity_id
_entity_poly.type
_entity_poly.pdbx_seq_one_letter_code
_entity_poly.pdbx_strand_id
1 'polypeptide(L)'
;MSRIFIPSQILNNLKSKIIPDSRLLQLFYCFGILGLTKATCDMKDLKHVTAMADYALRIKEQLSYVNQHSFNNFRIRIGINIGPVVAGVIGSRKPQFDIWSNAVNVASRMDSTGIVDKIQVTQEVYTILAARGYPLTCRGTIQVKGKGDMVTYFLEGGAAN
;
A
#
# COMPACT_ATOMS: atom_id res chain seq x y z
N MET A 1 -17.64 -0.18 -0.05
CA MET A 1 -16.78 -0.22 -1.24
C MET A 1 -15.72 0.82 -1.02
N SER A 2 -14.44 0.43 -0.90
CA SER A 2 -13.35 1.38 -0.68
C SER A 2 -12.98 2.00 -2.03
N ARG A 3 -13.16 3.33 -2.17
CA ARG A 3 -12.71 4.13 -3.34
C ARG A 3 -11.41 4.83 -2.97
N ILE A 4 -10.45 4.87 -3.90
CA ILE A 4 -9.22 5.64 -3.73
C ILE A 4 -9.22 6.75 -4.77
N PHE A 5 -9.46 7.96 -4.28
CA PHE A 5 -9.51 9.14 -5.11
C PHE A 5 -8.10 9.67 -5.38
N ILE A 6 -7.68 9.74 -6.65
CA ILE A 6 -6.43 10.42 -7.03
C ILE A 6 -6.79 11.74 -7.72
N PRO A 7 -6.74 12.89 -7.01
CA PRO A 7 -6.93 14.18 -7.65
C PRO A 7 -5.84 14.43 -8.69
N SER A 8 -6.23 15.00 -9.83
CA SER A 8 -5.35 15.28 -10.98
C SER A 8 -4.10 16.11 -10.64
N GLN A 9 -4.13 16.88 -9.56
CA GLN A 9 -2.98 17.66 -9.09
C GLN A 9 -1.87 16.81 -8.43
N ILE A 10 -2.19 15.62 -7.93
CA ILE A 10 -1.20 14.74 -7.28
C ILE A 10 -0.36 13.99 -8.32
N LEU A 11 -0.93 13.67 -9.48
CA LEU A 11 -0.19 13.04 -10.59
C LEU A 11 0.97 13.92 -11.10
N ASN A 12 0.80 15.25 -11.05
CA ASN A 12 1.85 16.21 -11.43
C ASN A 12 2.82 16.55 -10.28
N ASN A 13 2.38 16.49 -9.02
CA ASN A 13 3.21 16.79 -7.84
C ASN A 13 4.00 15.59 -7.29
N LEU A 14 3.72 14.37 -7.76
CA LEU A 14 4.52 13.16 -7.47
C LEU A 14 5.99 13.25 -7.95
N LYS A 15 6.34 14.30 -8.71
CA LYS A 15 7.74 14.62 -9.05
C LYS A 15 8.43 15.55 -8.05
N SER A 16 7.76 16.22 -7.12
CA SER A 16 8.42 17.35 -6.43
C SER A 16 7.98 17.74 -5.01
N LYS A 17 6.96 17.13 -4.37
CA LYS A 17 6.68 17.52 -2.97
C LYS A 17 5.89 16.48 -2.17
N ILE A 18 6.56 15.86 -1.20
CA ILE A 18 5.94 15.09 -0.11
C ILE A 18 5.50 16.12 0.95
N ILE A 19 4.19 16.36 1.06
CA ILE A 19 3.59 17.15 2.15
C ILE A 19 2.61 16.23 2.88
N PRO A 20 2.76 15.99 4.20
CA PRO A 20 1.89 15.09 4.93
C PRO A 20 0.68 15.85 5.46
N ASP A 21 -0.42 15.87 4.70
CA ASP A 21 -1.73 16.16 5.28
C ASP A 21 -2.37 14.85 5.75
N SER A 22 -2.87 14.85 6.98
CA SER A 22 -3.59 13.77 7.66
C SER A 22 -4.71 13.10 6.83
N ARG A 23 -5.32 13.81 5.87
CA ARG A 23 -6.34 13.24 4.96
C ARG A 23 -5.74 12.53 3.73
N LEU A 24 -4.47 12.77 3.42
CA LEU A 24 -3.73 12.14 2.32
C LEU A 24 -3.02 10.84 2.75
N LEU A 25 -3.02 10.48 4.04
CA LEU A 25 -2.47 9.18 4.47
C LEU A 25 -3.26 7.98 3.89
N GLN A 26 -4.52 8.17 3.50
CA GLN A 26 -5.29 7.15 2.77
C GLN A 26 -4.90 7.02 1.28
N LEU A 27 -4.12 7.97 0.74
CA LEU A 27 -3.67 7.94 -0.64
C LEU A 27 -2.58 6.88 -0.88
N PHE A 28 -1.98 6.33 0.18
CA PHE A 28 -0.94 5.31 0.09
C PHE A 28 -1.47 3.88 -0.06
N TYR A 29 -2.79 3.70 -0.11
CA TYR A 29 -3.39 2.38 -0.07
C TYR A 29 -3.29 1.54 -1.34
N CYS A 30 -2.80 2.08 -2.44
CA CYS A 30 -2.69 1.31 -3.67
C CYS A 30 -1.73 2.00 -4.63
N PHE A 31 -0.43 1.88 -4.38
CA PHE A 31 0.55 2.10 -5.45
C PHE A 31 1.08 0.79 -6.04
N GLY A 32 0.31 -0.31 -5.95
CA GLY A 32 0.38 -1.37 -6.97
C GLY A 32 -0.09 -0.89 -8.36
N ILE A 33 0.22 0.34 -8.74
CA ILE A 33 -0.09 0.93 -10.04
C ILE A 33 1.15 0.74 -10.93
N LEU A 34 1.23 -0.44 -11.53
CA LEU A 34 1.48 -0.55 -12.97
C LEU A 34 1.07 -1.97 -13.39
N GLY A 35 -0.12 -2.09 -13.99
CA GLY A 35 -0.66 -3.40 -14.36
C GLY A 35 -2.15 -3.33 -14.66
N LEU A 36 -2.55 -2.39 -15.52
CA LEU A 36 -3.96 -2.10 -15.81
C LEU A 36 -4.70 -3.23 -16.56
N THR A 37 -4.04 -4.34 -16.89
CA THR A 37 -4.66 -5.49 -17.57
C THR A 37 -3.85 -6.78 -17.33
N LYS A 38 -4.47 -7.96 -17.52
CA LYS A 38 -3.80 -9.28 -17.60
C LYS A 38 -2.62 -9.34 -18.59
N ALA A 39 -2.43 -8.32 -19.43
CA ALA A 39 -1.35 -8.22 -20.41
C ALA A 39 -0.11 -7.46 -19.89
N THR A 40 -0.22 -6.73 -18.78
CA THR A 40 0.85 -5.84 -18.25
C THR A 40 1.33 -6.24 -16.86
N CYS A 41 0.78 -7.30 -16.27
CA CYS A 41 1.45 -7.95 -15.16
C CYS A 41 2.82 -8.40 -15.66
N ASP A 42 3.88 -7.78 -15.15
CA ASP A 42 5.22 -8.39 -15.14
C ASP A 42 5.11 -9.63 -14.25
N MET A 43 4.54 -10.70 -14.84
CA MET A 43 4.22 -11.96 -14.18
C MET A 43 5.49 -12.74 -13.84
N LYS A 44 6.63 -12.40 -14.46
CA LYS A 44 7.86 -13.16 -14.29
C LYS A 44 8.60 -12.77 -13.02
N ASP A 45 8.76 -11.47 -12.76
CA ASP A 45 9.63 -11.06 -11.67
C ASP A 45 8.95 -10.32 -10.52
N LEU A 46 7.63 -10.04 -10.55
CA LEU A 46 6.89 -9.39 -9.44
C LEU A 46 7.66 -8.23 -8.76
N LYS A 47 8.46 -7.46 -9.53
CA LYS A 47 9.37 -6.42 -9.01
C LYS A 47 8.61 -5.26 -8.38
N HIS A 48 7.38 -5.06 -8.84
CA HIS A 48 6.47 -4.07 -8.28
C HIS A 48 6.17 -4.34 -6.80
N VAL A 49 6.07 -5.61 -6.37
CA VAL A 49 5.80 -5.95 -4.96
C VAL A 49 6.96 -5.54 -4.06
N THR A 50 8.20 -5.81 -4.48
CA THR A 50 9.38 -5.40 -3.72
C THR A 50 9.59 -3.90 -3.73
N ALA A 51 9.39 -3.25 -4.89
CA ALA A 51 9.44 -1.79 -4.96
C ALA A 51 8.42 -1.13 -4.01
N MET A 52 7.21 -1.72 -3.87
CA MET A 52 6.21 -1.24 -2.91
C MET A 52 6.62 -1.47 -1.46
N ALA A 53 7.20 -2.63 -1.15
CA ALA A 53 7.72 -2.92 0.18
C ALA A 53 8.83 -1.93 0.58
N ASP A 54 9.79 -1.72 -0.31
CA ASP A 54 10.89 -0.76 -0.11
C ASP A 54 10.37 0.67 0.06
N TYR A 55 9.38 1.04 -0.75
CA TYR A 55 8.76 2.37 -0.67
C TYR A 55 8.04 2.58 0.67
N ALA A 56 7.29 1.56 1.15
CA ALA A 56 6.63 1.62 2.44
C ALA A 56 7.62 1.76 3.61
N LEU A 57 8.76 1.06 3.55
CA LEU A 57 9.84 1.19 4.52
C LEU A 57 10.45 2.59 4.51
N ARG A 58 10.75 3.13 3.31
CA ARG A 58 11.26 4.50 3.16
C ARG A 58 10.29 5.55 3.70
N ILE A 59 8.98 5.39 3.50
CA ILE A 59 7.99 6.31 4.08
C ILE A 59 8.08 6.30 5.60
N LYS A 60 8.22 5.14 6.22
CA LYS A 60 8.34 5.01 7.67
C LYS A 60 9.62 5.70 8.19
N GLU A 61 10.73 5.56 7.48
CA GLU A 61 11.99 6.27 7.78
C GLU A 61 11.84 7.79 7.65
N GLN A 62 11.24 8.26 6.55
CA GLN A 62 10.99 9.69 6.33
C GLN A 62 10.04 10.28 7.37
N LEU A 63 9.01 9.54 7.78
CA LEU A 63 8.10 9.95 8.85
C LEU A 63 8.86 10.13 10.18
N SER A 64 9.81 9.24 10.47
CA SER A 64 10.66 9.33 11.66
C SER A 64 11.54 10.58 11.62
N TYR A 65 12.09 10.93 10.45
CA TYR A 65 12.84 12.17 10.25
C TYR A 65 11.96 13.41 10.44
N VAL A 66 10.73 13.41 9.91
CA VAL A 66 9.78 14.52 10.06
C VAL A 66 9.36 14.69 11.52
N ASN A 67 9.15 13.60 12.26
CA ASN A 67 8.81 13.64 13.68
C ASN A 67 9.93 14.22 14.55
N GLN A 68 11.20 14.05 14.17
CA GLN A 68 12.32 14.66 14.89
C GLN A 68 12.36 16.20 14.73
N HIS A 69 11.89 16.71 13.59
CA HIS A 69 11.91 18.13 13.25
C HIS A 69 10.56 18.84 13.42
N SER A 70 9.53 18.09 13.85
CA SER A 70 8.18 18.60 14.08
C SER A 70 7.81 18.48 15.55
N PHE A 71 7.06 19.43 16.07
CA PHE A 71 6.48 19.36 17.43
C PHE A 71 5.31 18.35 17.52
N ASN A 72 5.19 17.44 16.56
CA ASN A 72 4.08 16.50 16.47
C ASN A 72 4.60 15.09 16.19
N ASN A 73 3.94 14.08 16.77
CA ASN A 73 4.30 12.68 16.57
C ASN A 73 3.34 12.05 15.55
N PHE A 74 3.71 12.14 14.27
CA PHE A 74 2.98 11.47 13.21
C PHE A 74 3.22 9.97 13.31
N ARG A 75 2.14 9.20 13.27
CA ARG A 75 2.22 7.74 13.25
C ARG A 75 1.49 7.22 12.02
N ILE A 76 2.08 6.24 11.37
CA ILE A 76 1.54 5.68 10.12
C ILE A 76 1.22 4.20 10.30
N ARG A 77 0.18 3.76 9.60
CA ARG A 77 -0.15 2.37 9.38
C ARG A 77 -0.12 2.14 7.88
N ILE A 78 0.39 0.99 7.45
CA ILE A 78 0.50 0.66 6.04
C ILE A 78 -0.02 -0.76 5.85
N GLY A 79 -0.94 -0.93 4.90
CA GLY A 79 -1.49 -2.23 4.51
C GLY A 79 -1.18 -2.52 3.05
N ILE A 80 -0.48 -3.63 2.77
CA ILE A 80 -0.09 -4.05 1.43
C ILE A 80 -0.85 -5.31 1.04
N ASN A 81 -1.43 -5.29 -0.14
CA ASN A 81 -2.04 -6.46 -0.77
C ASN A 81 -1.77 -6.43 -2.27
N ILE A 82 -1.74 -7.60 -2.90
CA ILE A 82 -1.68 -7.76 -4.35
C ILE A 82 -3.00 -8.34 -4.85
N GLY A 83 -3.36 -8.01 -6.09
CA GLY A 83 -4.49 -8.61 -6.76
C GLY A 83 -4.97 -7.78 -7.94
N PRO A 84 -5.95 -8.29 -8.71
CA PRO A 84 -6.49 -7.57 -9.85
C PRO A 84 -7.18 -6.27 -9.43
N VAL A 85 -6.94 -5.21 -10.21
CA VAL A 85 -7.52 -3.89 -9.99
C VAL A 85 -8.28 -3.41 -11.24
N VAL A 86 -9.34 -2.63 -11.02
CA VAL A 86 -10.03 -1.90 -12.08
C VAL A 86 -9.81 -0.42 -11.82
N ALA A 87 -9.42 0.32 -12.85
CA ALA A 87 -9.26 1.77 -12.78
C ALA A 87 -10.00 2.42 -13.95
N GLY A 88 -10.44 3.66 -13.74
CA GLY A 88 -11.08 4.43 -14.80
C GLY A 88 -11.16 5.90 -14.45
N VAL A 89 -11.52 6.70 -15.46
CA VAL A 89 -11.84 8.12 -15.29
C VAL A 89 -13.33 8.25 -15.03
N ILE A 90 -13.69 8.87 -13.92
CA ILE A 90 -15.07 9.19 -13.55
C ILE A 90 -15.29 10.69 -13.74
N GLY A 91 -16.43 11.04 -14.33
CA GLY A 91 -16.91 12.42 -14.46
C GLY A 91 -16.55 13.09 -15.80
N SER A 92 -17.55 13.70 -16.43
CA SER A 92 -17.39 14.34 -17.75
C SER A 92 -16.87 15.77 -17.69
N ARG A 93 -17.16 16.52 -16.61
CA ARG A 93 -16.77 17.94 -16.46
C ARG A 93 -15.47 18.14 -15.66
N LYS A 94 -15.19 17.25 -14.71
CA LYS A 94 -13.95 17.21 -13.92
C LYS A 94 -13.48 15.77 -13.89
N PRO A 95 -12.75 15.31 -14.92
CA PRO A 95 -12.29 13.93 -14.98
C PRO A 95 -11.40 13.63 -13.78
N GLN A 96 -11.76 12.57 -13.06
CA GLN A 96 -11.06 12.11 -11.87
C GLN A 96 -10.70 10.64 -12.04
N PHE A 97 -9.44 10.30 -11.78
CA PHE A 97 -9.02 8.90 -11.79
C PHE A 97 -9.40 8.25 -10.46
N ASP A 98 -10.08 7.12 -10.57
CA ASP A 98 -10.48 6.30 -9.42
C ASP A 98 -10.11 4.84 -9.69
N ILE A 99 -9.81 4.11 -8.61
CA ILE A 99 -9.44 2.71 -8.62
C ILE A 99 -10.34 1.97 -7.64
N TRP A 100 -10.96 0.88 -8.11
CA TRP A 100 -11.83 0.04 -7.30
C TRP A 100 -11.58 -1.43 -7.60
N SER A 101 -11.45 -2.24 -6.55
CA SER A 101 -11.44 -3.69 -6.68
C SER A 101 -11.61 -4.39 -5.34
N ASN A 102 -11.79 -5.72 -5.38
CA ASN A 102 -11.69 -6.52 -4.17
C ASN A 102 -10.29 -6.46 -3.56
N ALA A 103 -9.24 -6.42 -4.38
CA ALA A 103 -7.86 -6.29 -3.89
C ALA A 103 -7.62 -4.97 -3.13
N VAL A 104 -8.22 -3.86 -3.60
CA VAL A 104 -8.21 -2.57 -2.91
C VAL A 104 -8.98 -2.63 -1.58
N ASN A 105 -10.11 -3.34 -1.55
CA ASN A 105 -10.85 -3.54 -0.30
C ASN A 105 -10.02 -4.35 0.71
N VAL A 106 -9.36 -5.43 0.27
CA VAL A 106 -8.49 -6.25 1.14
C VAL A 106 -7.30 -5.43 1.64
N ALA A 107 -6.64 -4.65 0.77
CA ALA A 107 -5.61 -3.71 1.18
C ALA A 107 -6.14 -2.78 2.26
N SER A 108 -7.27 -2.11 2.02
CA SER A 108 -7.98 -1.24 2.98
C SER A 108 -8.29 -1.92 4.34
N ARG A 109 -8.40 -3.25 4.36
CA ARG A 109 -8.52 -4.01 5.62
C ARG A 109 -7.19 -4.25 6.30
N MET A 110 -6.10 -4.39 5.55
CA MET A 110 -4.76 -4.58 6.12
C MET A 110 -4.26 -3.38 6.93
N ASP A 111 -4.52 -2.12 6.56
CA ASP A 111 -4.16 -1.00 7.45
C ASP A 111 -5.25 -0.69 8.50
N SER A 112 -6.54 -0.86 8.20
CA SER A 112 -7.58 -0.62 9.22
C SER A 112 -7.52 -1.63 10.37
N THR A 113 -7.13 -2.87 10.10
CA THR A 113 -6.82 -3.89 11.13
C THR A 113 -5.35 -3.84 11.57
N GLY A 114 -4.53 -3.03 10.91
CA GLY A 114 -3.09 -2.87 11.13
C GLY A 114 -2.74 -2.27 12.49
N ILE A 115 -1.57 -2.66 12.99
CA ILE A 115 -0.96 -2.04 14.17
C ILE A 115 -0.22 -0.78 13.72
N VAL A 116 -0.31 0.27 14.54
CA VAL A 116 0.39 1.54 14.29
C VAL A 116 1.90 1.33 14.27
N ASP A 117 2.59 2.00 13.34
CA ASP A 117 4.03 1.91 13.06
C ASP A 117 4.50 0.56 12.48
N LYS A 118 3.55 -0.29 12.10
CA LYS A 118 3.81 -1.57 11.42
C LYS A 118 3.23 -1.57 10.01
N ILE A 119 3.88 -2.34 9.15
CA ILE A 119 3.45 -2.59 7.77
C ILE A 119 2.85 -3.99 7.74
N GLN A 120 1.55 -4.08 7.49
CA GLN A 120 0.84 -5.35 7.42
C GLN A 120 0.68 -5.80 5.97
N VAL A 121 0.93 -7.08 5.72
CA VAL A 121 0.84 -7.69 4.40
C VAL A 121 -0.01 -8.95 4.45
N THR A 122 -0.65 -9.28 3.33
CA THR A 122 -1.37 -10.55 3.15
C THR A 122 -0.42 -11.72 2.92
N GLN A 123 -0.90 -12.94 3.10
CA GLN A 123 -0.13 -14.17 2.87
C GLN A 123 0.45 -14.27 1.45
N GLU A 124 -0.26 -13.81 0.42
CA GLU A 124 0.24 -13.80 -0.96
C GLU A 124 1.49 -12.92 -1.11
N VAL A 125 1.47 -11.72 -0.50
CA VAL A 125 2.61 -10.80 -0.51
C VAL A 125 3.76 -11.36 0.31
N TYR A 126 3.48 -11.99 1.45
CA TYR A 126 4.47 -12.67 2.26
C TYR A 126 5.26 -13.70 1.46
N THR A 127 4.60 -14.59 0.71
CA THR A 127 5.28 -15.63 -0.08
C THR A 127 6.28 -15.02 -1.08
N ILE A 128 5.89 -13.90 -1.71
CA ILE A 128 6.73 -13.22 -2.70
C ILE A 128 7.93 -12.53 -2.03
N LEU A 129 7.70 -11.83 -0.90
CA LEU A 129 8.74 -11.09 -0.20
C LEU A 129 9.70 -12.03 0.57
N ALA A 130 9.19 -13.11 1.14
CA ALA A 130 10.02 -14.13 1.81
C ALA A 130 10.98 -14.79 0.82
N ALA A 131 10.53 -15.10 -0.40
CA ALA A 131 11.39 -15.61 -1.46
C ALA A 131 12.49 -14.63 -1.89
N ARG A 132 12.35 -13.34 -1.57
CA ARG A 132 13.31 -12.26 -1.86
C ARG A 132 14.18 -11.90 -0.64
N GLY A 133 14.06 -12.63 0.47
CA GLY A 133 14.86 -12.38 1.68
C GLY A 133 14.39 -11.23 2.57
N TYR A 134 13.15 -10.77 2.44
CA TYR A 134 12.61 -9.76 3.37
C TYR A 134 12.27 -10.39 4.73
N PRO A 135 12.61 -9.75 5.86
CA PRO A 135 12.21 -10.21 7.18
C PRO A 135 10.73 -9.92 7.42
N LEU A 136 9.94 -10.99 7.53
CA LEU A 136 8.52 -10.92 7.85
C LEU A 136 8.18 -11.77 9.07
N THR A 137 7.33 -11.23 9.95
CA THR A 137 6.86 -11.91 11.16
C THR A 137 5.40 -12.26 11.02
N CYS A 138 5.01 -13.49 11.38
CA CYS A 138 3.61 -13.87 11.39
C CYS A 138 2.85 -13.07 12.46
N ARG A 139 1.80 -12.35 12.05
CA ARG A 139 0.87 -11.68 12.97
C ARG A 139 -0.14 -12.66 13.53
N GLY A 140 -0.56 -13.62 12.70
CA GLY A 140 -1.68 -14.52 12.96
C GLY A 140 -2.87 -14.24 12.05
N THR A 141 -4.01 -14.84 12.40
CA THR A 141 -5.22 -14.80 11.61
C THR A 141 -6.10 -13.61 11.97
N ILE A 142 -6.58 -12.88 10.97
CA ILE A 142 -7.54 -11.79 11.12
C ILE A 142 -8.80 -12.06 10.32
N GLN A 143 -9.94 -11.65 10.85
CA GLN A 143 -11.21 -11.80 10.15
C GLN A 143 -11.43 -10.62 9.20
N VAL A 144 -11.49 -10.91 7.90
CA VAL A 144 -11.69 -9.93 6.84
C VAL A 144 -13.10 -10.08 6.29
N LYS A 145 -13.92 -9.02 6.44
CA LYS A 145 -15.30 -9.01 5.96
C LYS A 145 -15.37 -9.37 4.47
N GLY A 146 -16.08 -10.46 4.15
CA GLY A 146 -16.27 -10.96 2.78
C GLY A 146 -15.18 -11.90 2.26
N LYS A 147 -14.08 -12.10 3.01
CA LYS A 147 -13.03 -13.09 2.71
C LYS A 147 -12.93 -14.19 3.76
N GLY A 148 -13.44 -13.95 4.97
CA GLY A 148 -13.32 -14.87 6.10
C GLY A 148 -11.99 -14.65 6.83
N ASP A 149 -11.47 -15.72 7.40
CA ASP A 149 -10.25 -15.68 8.19
C ASP A 149 -9.02 -15.72 7.27
N MET A 150 -8.14 -14.73 7.42
CA MET A 150 -6.94 -14.58 6.60
C MET A 150 -5.70 -14.48 7.48
N VAL A 151 -4.66 -15.26 7.16
CA VAL A 151 -3.36 -15.14 7.82
C VAL A 151 -2.64 -13.91 7.30
N THR A 152 -2.03 -13.15 8.21
CA THR A 152 -1.34 -11.90 7.91
C THR A 152 0.03 -11.85 8.55
N TYR A 153 0.88 -11.00 7.98
CA TYR A 153 2.28 -10.88 8.34
C TYR A 153 2.65 -9.41 8.50
N PHE A 154 3.65 -9.14 9.32
CA PHE A 154 4.28 -7.83 9.42
C PHE A 154 5.60 -7.83 8.66
N LEU A 155 5.81 -6.80 7.85
CA LEU A 155 7.11 -6.52 7.24
C LEU A 155 7.95 -5.70 8.24
N GLU A 156 9.09 -6.25 8.65
CA GLU A 156 9.94 -5.63 9.68
C GLU A 156 11.09 -4.78 9.09
N GLY A 157 11.55 -5.09 7.88
CA GLY A 157 12.71 -4.45 7.27
C GLY A 157 12.88 -4.75 5.78
N GLY A 158 13.94 -4.21 5.19
CA GLY A 158 14.31 -4.43 3.78
C GLY A 158 14.89 -5.83 3.54
N ALA A 159 15.05 -6.20 2.26
CA ALA A 159 15.67 -7.47 1.89
C ALA A 159 17.06 -7.62 2.51
N ALA A 160 17.31 -8.76 3.16
CA ALA A 160 18.65 -9.17 3.55
C ALA A 160 19.41 -9.57 2.27
N ASN A 161 20.27 -8.66 1.79
CA ASN A 161 21.26 -8.97 0.75
C ASN A 161 22.50 -9.60 1.37
#